data_AF-A0AAU9MUW1-F1
#
_entry.id   AF-A0AAU9MUW1-F1
#
_cell.length_a   1.000
_cell.length_b   1.000
_cell.length_c   1.000
_cell.angle_alpha   90.00
_cell.angle_beta   90.00
_cell.angle_gamma   90.00
#
_symmetry.space_group_name_H-M   'P 1'
#
loop_
_entity.id
_entity.type
_entity.pdbx_description
1 polymer ?
#
loop_
_entity_poly.entity_id
_entity_poly.type
_entity_poly.pdbx_seq_one_letter_code
_entity_poly.pdbx_strand_id
1 'polypeptide(L)'
;MCCLIPLTGGPKVSSPPSKINNYVSSWAFSAIDAVEGINQIVTGDLITLSSQQVLDCDTNIENRGCNDGLMTNAFTFIIKNGGIDTEEDYPYTDNQGECKVRIIIFPNSTYY
;
A
#
# COMPACT_ATOMS: atom_id res chain seq x y z
N MET A 1 -2.96 -13.57 8.44
CA MET A 1 -1.66 -12.97 8.79
C MET A 1 -0.81 -12.90 7.55
N CYS A 2 -0.37 -11.70 7.15
CA CYS A 2 0.13 -11.35 5.82
C CYS A 2 1.66 -11.23 5.75
N CYS A 3 2.30 -10.65 6.77
CA CYS A 3 3.73 -10.64 7.09
C CYS A 3 3.95 -9.77 8.35
N LEU A 4 4.82 -10.21 9.28
CA LEU A 4 5.26 -9.43 10.44
C LEU A 4 6.51 -8.59 10.09
N ILE A 5 6.36 -7.41 9.50
CA ILE A 5 7.43 -6.39 9.56
C ILE A 5 6.89 -5.18 10.31
N PRO A 6 7.41 -4.88 11.51
CA PRO A 6 6.99 -3.71 12.27
C PRO A 6 7.58 -2.45 11.61
N LEU A 7 6.72 -1.59 11.08
CA LEU A 7 7.08 -0.27 10.53
C LEU A 7 7.37 0.73 11.66
N THR A 8 8.37 0.47 12.51
CA THR A 8 8.79 1.46 13.52
C THR A 8 9.85 2.40 12.93
N GLY A 9 9.39 3.51 12.33
CA GLY A 9 10.01 4.84 12.44
C GLY A 9 11.49 5.06 12.02
N GLY A 10 12.10 4.20 11.20
CA GLY A 10 13.46 4.37 10.69
C GLY A 10 13.51 4.73 9.19
N PRO A 11 14.68 5.16 8.65
CA PRO A 11 14.83 5.52 7.24
C PRO A 11 14.34 4.40 6.33
N LYS A 12 13.34 4.75 5.50
CA LYS A 12 12.56 3.86 4.64
C LYS A 12 13.40 3.35 3.47
N VAL A 13 14.18 2.30 3.73
CA VAL A 13 14.70 1.41 2.69
C VAL A 13 14.29 0.01 3.09
N SER A 14 13.15 -0.42 2.55
CA SER A 14 12.56 -1.74 2.72
C SER A 14 13.41 -2.83 2.05
N SER A 15 14.51 -3.20 2.69
CA SER A 15 15.16 -4.48 2.39
C SER A 15 14.49 -5.57 3.24
N PRO A 16 14.02 -6.68 2.65
CA PRO A 16 13.32 -7.71 3.42
C PRO A 16 14.29 -8.41 4.38
N PRO A 17 14.00 -8.47 5.71
CA PRO A 17 14.75 -9.32 6.60
C PRO A 17 14.47 -10.79 6.25
N SER A 18 15.54 -11.57 6.20
CA SER A 18 15.58 -13.00 5.91
C SER A 18 14.81 -13.83 6.95
N LYS A 19 13.49 -13.97 6.80
CA LYS A 19 12.69 -15.02 7.47
C LYS A 19 11.69 -15.67 6.50
N ILE A 20 11.84 -16.98 6.32
CA ILE A 20 11.38 -17.79 5.20
C ILE A 20 9.92 -18.27 5.38
N ASN A 21 9.00 -17.42 5.84
CA ASN A 21 7.63 -17.86 6.15
C ASN A 21 6.62 -16.71 6.33
N ASN A 22 6.42 -15.89 5.28
CA ASN A 22 5.15 -15.34 4.80
C ASN A 22 5.44 -14.15 3.87
N TYR A 23 5.47 -14.40 2.55
CA TYR A 23 5.74 -13.40 1.51
C TYR A 23 4.48 -12.98 0.75
N VAL A 24 3.31 -13.32 1.27
CA VAL A 24 2.05 -13.22 0.52
C VAL A 24 1.53 -11.79 0.37
N SER A 25 2.03 -10.84 1.15
CA SER A 25 1.78 -9.40 0.97
C SER A 25 2.93 -8.61 0.36
N SER A 26 4.08 -9.24 0.03
CA SER A 26 5.28 -8.51 -0.42
C SER A 26 5.07 -7.76 -1.74
N TRP A 27 4.11 -8.21 -2.55
CA TRP A 27 3.68 -7.53 -3.78
C TRP A 27 3.13 -6.12 -3.49
N ALA A 28 2.33 -5.97 -2.43
CA ALA A 28 1.73 -4.69 -2.06
C ALA A 28 2.83 -3.72 -1.61
N PHE A 29 3.69 -4.15 -0.69
CA PHE A 29 4.84 -3.34 -0.24
C PHE A 29 5.76 -2.94 -1.40
N SER A 30 6.12 -3.89 -2.28
CA SER A 30 7.01 -3.61 -3.41
C SER A 30 6.41 -2.57 -4.38
N ALA A 31 5.08 -2.60 -4.57
CA ALA A 31 4.40 -1.60 -5.38
C ALA A 31 4.40 -0.23 -4.69
N ILE A 32 4.09 -0.18 -3.39
CA ILE A 32 4.10 1.05 -2.59
C ILE A 32 5.48 1.71 -2.64
N ASP A 33 6.54 0.96 -2.33
CA ASP A 33 7.91 1.50 -2.29
C ASP A 33 8.33 2.11 -3.64
N ALA A 34 7.92 1.48 -4.74
CA ALA A 34 8.17 2.01 -6.08
C ALA A 34 7.42 3.33 -6.33
N VAL A 35 6.15 3.44 -5.89
CA VAL A 35 5.36 4.67 -6.02
C VAL A 35 5.93 5.78 -5.13
N GLU A 36 6.29 5.48 -3.88
CA GLU A 36 6.93 6.42 -2.96
C GLU A 36 8.26 6.94 -3.53
N GLY A 37 9.09 6.05 -4.07
CA GLY A 37 10.36 6.40 -4.70
C GLY A 37 10.18 7.33 -5.90
N ILE A 38 9.22 7.04 -6.78
CA ILE A 38 8.91 7.91 -7.93
C ILE A 38 8.37 9.27 -7.44
N ASN A 39 7.50 9.29 -6.44
CA ASN A 39 6.99 10.54 -5.87
C ASN A 39 8.14 11.41 -5.35
N GLN A 40 9.04 10.84 -4.54
CA GLN A 40 10.23 11.55 -4.06
C GLN A 40 11.11 12.09 -5.19
N ILE A 41 11.27 11.36 -6.31
CA ILE A 41 12.05 11.82 -7.46
C ILE A 41 11.36 12.99 -8.17
N VAL A 42 10.02 12.94 -8.32
CA VAL A 42 9.26 13.90 -9.13
C VAL A 42 8.90 15.17 -8.35
N THR A 43 8.48 15.03 -7.10
CA THR A 43 7.97 16.14 -6.28
C THR A 43 9.00 16.68 -5.30
N GLY A 44 9.97 15.85 -4.91
CA GLY A 44 10.88 16.14 -3.81
C GLY A 44 10.37 15.69 -2.44
N ASP A 45 9.15 15.12 -2.36
CA ASP A 45 8.52 14.72 -1.10
C ASP A 45 8.47 13.20 -0.95
N LEU A 46 9.04 12.67 0.14
CA LEU A 46 8.85 11.27 0.54
C LEU A 46 7.62 11.13 1.41
N ILE A 47 6.49 10.85 0.78
CA ILE A 47 5.23 10.53 1.47
C ILE A 47 5.16 9.02 1.61
N THR A 48 4.87 8.53 2.81
CA THR A 48 4.63 7.09 3.00
C THR A 48 3.17 6.72 2.88
N LEU A 49 2.92 5.73 2.03
CA LEU A 49 1.60 5.33 1.55
C LEU A 49 1.16 4.01 2.18
N SER A 50 -0.15 3.80 2.22
CA SER A 50 -0.75 2.63 2.86
C SER A 50 -0.64 1.38 1.99
N SER A 51 0.24 0.48 2.40
CA SER A 51 0.26 -0.89 1.87
C SER A 51 -1.00 -1.68 2.21
N GLN A 52 -1.65 -1.34 3.34
CA GLN A 52 -2.88 -1.97 3.79
C GLN A 52 -4.07 -1.67 2.88
N GLN A 53 -4.19 -0.44 2.38
CA GLN A 53 -5.27 -0.11 1.46
C GLN A 53 -5.17 -0.91 0.16
N VAL A 54 -3.95 -1.07 -0.37
CA VAL A 54 -3.72 -1.94 -1.54
C VAL A 54 -4.10 -3.38 -1.21
N LEU A 55 -3.71 -3.88 -0.03
CA LEU A 55 -4.04 -5.24 0.41
C LEU A 55 -5.55 -5.49 0.55
N ASP A 56 -6.29 -4.51 1.06
CA ASP A 56 -7.73 -4.62 1.36
C ASP A 56 -8.61 -4.31 0.15
N CYS A 57 -8.18 -3.38 -0.71
CA CYS A 57 -9.01 -2.80 -1.79
C CYS A 57 -8.64 -3.28 -3.19
N ASP A 58 -7.39 -3.68 -3.45
CA ASP A 58 -7.00 -4.28 -4.73
C ASP A 58 -7.33 -5.78 -4.72
N THR A 59 -8.62 -6.10 -4.61
CA THR A 59 -9.09 -7.48 -4.61
C THR A 59 -9.65 -7.84 -5.98
N ASN A 60 -8.89 -8.65 -6.73
CA ASN A 60 -9.32 -9.23 -8.00
C ASN A 60 -8.82 -10.68 -8.09
N ILE A 61 -9.07 -11.41 -9.20
CA ILE A 61 -8.65 -12.82 -9.32
C ILE A 61 -7.13 -12.99 -9.14
N GLU A 62 -6.36 -11.97 -9.53
CA GLU A 62 -4.90 -11.97 -9.53
C GLU A 62 -4.29 -11.39 -8.24
N ASN A 63 -5.04 -10.56 -7.50
CA ASN A 63 -4.65 -10.02 -6.19
C ASN A 63 -5.59 -10.51 -5.08
N ARG A 64 -5.06 -11.39 -4.23
CA ARG A 64 -5.82 -12.16 -3.24
C ARG A 64 -5.38 -11.83 -1.81
N GLY A 65 -5.10 -10.54 -1.56
CA GLY A 65 -4.65 -10.03 -0.27
C GLY A 65 -3.49 -10.82 0.32
N CYS A 66 -3.70 -11.46 1.46
CA CYS A 66 -2.69 -12.29 2.14
C CYS A 66 -2.42 -13.65 1.48
N ASN A 67 -2.83 -13.89 0.24
CA ASN A 67 -2.60 -15.17 -0.41
C ASN A 67 -1.68 -15.07 -1.63
N ASP A 68 -1.75 -13.97 -2.37
CA ASP A 68 -0.95 -13.72 -3.58
C ASP A 68 -1.24 -12.32 -4.13
N GLY A 69 -0.39 -11.82 -5.01
CA GLY A 69 -0.66 -10.61 -5.80
C GLY A 69 0.50 -10.18 -6.69
N LEU A 70 0.21 -9.23 -7.57
CA LEU A 70 1.15 -8.72 -8.57
C LEU A 70 1.31 -7.21 -8.45
N MET A 71 2.56 -6.74 -8.40
CA MET A 71 2.88 -5.31 -8.32
C MET A 71 2.29 -4.51 -9.51
N THR A 72 2.25 -5.11 -10.70
CA THR A 72 1.67 -4.46 -11.90
C THR A 72 0.19 -4.17 -11.76
N ASN A 73 -0.52 -5.03 -11.04
CA ASN A 73 -1.94 -4.85 -10.78
C ASN A 73 -2.15 -3.81 -9.68
N ALA A 74 -1.31 -3.82 -8.65
CA ALA A 74 -1.28 -2.75 -7.65
C ALA A 74 -1.08 -1.37 -8.28
N PHE A 75 -0.15 -1.21 -9.23
CA PHE A 75 0.01 0.05 -9.97
C PHE A 75 -1.25 0.43 -10.74
N THR A 76 -1.88 -0.54 -11.41
CA THR A 76 -3.12 -0.32 -12.16
C THR A 76 -4.26 0.09 -11.23
N PHE A 77 -4.36 -0.52 -10.05
CA PHE A 77 -5.31 -0.16 -9.01
C PHE A 77 -5.07 1.28 -8.53
N ILE A 78 -3.85 1.63 -8.13
CA ILE A 78 -3.48 2.97 -7.64
C ILE A 78 -3.87 4.04 -8.68
N ILE A 79 -3.56 3.79 -9.96
CA ILE A 79 -3.93 4.71 -11.06
C ILE A 79 -5.46 4.84 -11.18
N LYS A 80 -6.19 3.72 -11.19
CA LYS A 80 -7.66 3.73 -11.33
C LYS A 80 -8.38 4.31 -10.11
N ASN A 81 -7.80 4.15 -8.93
CA ASN A 81 -8.32 4.67 -7.68
C ASN A 81 -8.02 6.17 -7.50
N GLY A 82 -7.18 6.76 -8.36
CA GLY A 82 -6.80 8.17 -8.27
C GLY A 82 -5.77 8.47 -7.17
N GLY A 83 -5.03 7.45 -6.74
CA GLY A 83 -4.14 7.50 -5.58
C GLY A 83 -4.56 6.54 -4.46
N ILE A 84 -3.89 6.63 -3.32
CA ILE A 84 -4.12 5.83 -2.12
C ILE A 84 -3.81 6.68 -0.87
N ASP A 85 -4.34 6.26 0.27
CA ASP A 85 -4.16 6.87 1.58
C ASP A 85 -2.71 6.75 2.06
N THR A 86 -2.34 7.59 3.04
CA THR A 86 -1.08 7.48 3.76
C THR A 86 -1.09 6.31 4.74
N GLU A 87 0.08 5.82 5.13
CA GLU A 87 0.19 4.81 6.21
C GLU A 87 -0.37 5.32 7.55
N GLU A 88 -0.35 6.63 7.80
CA GLU A 88 -0.95 7.22 8.99
C GLU A 88 -2.49 7.13 8.96
N ASP A 89 -3.09 7.36 7.80
CA ASP A 89 -4.54 7.35 7.62
C ASP A 89 -5.14 5.95 7.50
N TYR A 90 -4.36 5.00 6.99
CA TYR A 90 -4.75 3.61 6.81
C TYR A 90 -3.58 2.68 7.23
N PRO A 91 -3.38 2.46 8.53
CA PRO A 91 -2.23 1.70 9.04
C PRO A 91 -2.27 0.21 8.70
N TYR A 92 -1.08 -0.39 8.56
CA TYR A 92 -0.92 -1.82 8.36
C TYR A 92 -1.34 -2.65 9.59
N THR A 93 -2.16 -3.67 9.35
CA THR A 93 -2.77 -4.53 10.38
C THR A 93 -2.36 -6.00 10.25
N ASP A 94 -1.44 -6.31 9.34
CA ASP A 94 -0.93 -7.67 9.10
C ASP A 94 -2.01 -8.68 8.72
N ASN A 95 -3.18 -8.23 8.27
CA ASN A 95 -4.27 -9.09 7.83
C ASN A 95 -5.04 -8.39 6.71
N GLN A 96 -5.56 -9.17 5.77
CA GLN A 96 -6.52 -8.66 4.80
C GLN A 96 -7.83 -8.39 5.53
N GLY A 97 -8.24 -7.12 5.55
CA GLY A 97 -9.52 -6.66 6.05
C GLY A 97 -10.49 -6.35 4.92
N GLU A 98 -11.63 -5.76 5.31
CA GLU A 98 -12.54 -5.15 4.35
C GLU A 98 -11.94 -3.85 3.80
N CYS A 99 -12.10 -3.61 2.50
CA CYS A 99 -11.72 -2.35 1.89
C CYS A 99 -12.46 -1.19 2.55
N LYS A 100 -11.74 -0.36 3.29
CA LYS A 100 -12.26 0.90 3.82
C LYS A 100 -12.06 1.96 2.75
N VAL A 101 -13.03 2.08 1.85
CA VAL A 101 -13.12 3.27 1.01
C VAL A 101 -13.38 4.43 1.97
N ARG A 102 -12.37 5.24 2.28
CA ARG A 102 -12.65 6.56 2.83
C ARG A 102 -13.44 7.28 1.73
N ILE A 103 -14.77 7.32 1.88
CA ILE A 103 -15.54 8.44 1.35
C ILE A 103 -14.88 9.61 2.02
N ILE A 104 -14.09 10.35 1.25
CA ILE A 104 -13.53 11.54 1.79
C ILE A 104 -14.73 12.47 2.02
N ILE A 105 -15.23 12.53 3.25
CA ILE A 105 -16.01 13.66 3.69
C ILE A 105 -14.99 14.77 3.94
N PHE A 106 -14.37 15.27 2.87
CA PHE A 106 -13.95 16.65 2.83
C PHE A 106 -15.24 17.41 2.57
N PRO A 107 -15.82 18.14 3.55
CA PRO A 107 -17.03 18.90 3.33
C PRO A 107 -16.85 20.06 2.32
N ASN A 108 -15.71 20.18 1.64
CA ASN A 108 -15.45 21.17 0.59
C ASN A 108 -14.23 20.81 -0.29
N SER A 109 -14.32 19.79 -1.13
CA SER A 109 -13.42 19.67 -2.28
C SER A 109 -14.21 19.67 -3.59
N THR A 110 -14.83 20.80 -3.88
CA THR A 110 -14.92 21.26 -5.27
C THR A 110 -13.54 21.74 -5.66
N TYR A 111 -12.69 20.91 -6.26
CA TYR A 111 -11.74 21.33 -7.29
C TYR A 111 -11.13 20.10 -7.99
N TYR A 112 -11.52 19.99 -9.26
CA TYR A 112 -11.16 19.07 -10.36
C TYR A 112 -11.59 17.60 -10.24
#